data_AF-A0A6L6DY88-F1
#
_entry.id   AF-A0A6L6DY88-F1
#
_cell.length_a   1.000
_cell.length_b   1.000
_cell.length_c   1.000
_cell.angle_alpha   90.00
_cell.angle_beta   90.00
_cell.angle_gamma   90.00
#
_symmetry.space_group_name_H-M   'P 1'
#
loop_
_entity.id
_entity.type
_entity.pdbx_description
1 polymer ?
#
loop_
_entity_poly.entity_id
_entity_poly.type
_entity_poly.pdbx_seq_one_letter_code
_entity_poly.pdbx_strand_id
1 'polypeptide(L)'
;MPTLYDPTREELSLILEGEPKYRIDQLWSGLYEHFKRPADITTLPAALRAKLDAQLPESLIEIRRETSVDGDTVKFLWHLLEGNHPI
;
A
#
# COMPACT_ATOMS: atom_id res chain seq x y z
N MET A 1 9.99 -9.98 -2.76
CA MET A 1 9.75 -8.88 -3.74
C MET A 1 9.46 -7.62 -2.94
N PRO A 2 9.68 -6.38 -3.44
CA PRO A 2 9.22 -5.21 -2.69
C PRO A 2 7.70 -5.24 -2.55
N THR A 3 7.22 -4.93 -1.35
CA THR A 3 5.81 -4.78 -1.01
C THR A 3 5.41 -3.31 -1.09
N LEU A 4 4.12 -3.00 -0.95
CA LEU A 4 3.52 -1.69 -1.25
C LEU A 4 4.24 -0.48 -0.64
N TYR A 5 4.78 -0.64 0.56
CA TYR A 5 5.39 0.44 1.32
C TYR A 5 6.92 0.30 1.48
N ASP A 6 7.54 -0.67 0.81
CA ASP A 6 9.01 -0.80 0.82
C ASP A 6 9.71 0.26 -0.08
N PRO A 7 9.22 0.56 -1.30
CA PRO A 7 9.89 1.51 -2.17
C PRO A 7 9.89 2.93 -1.63
N THR A 8 11.03 3.60 -1.76
CA THR A 8 11.16 5.05 -1.65
C THR A 8 10.39 5.76 -2.77
N ARG A 9 10.16 7.08 -2.62
CA ARG A 9 9.50 7.88 -3.67
C ARG A 9 10.29 7.86 -4.99
N GLU A 10 11.61 7.84 -4.88
CA GLU A 10 12.53 7.75 -6.00
C GLU A 10 12.38 6.39 -6.71
N GLU A 11 12.30 5.28 -5.97
CA GLU A 11 12.06 3.95 -6.55
C GLU A 11 10.67 3.82 -7.17
N LEU A 12 9.63 4.40 -6.55
CA LEU A 12 8.30 4.50 -7.16
C LEU A 12 8.34 5.29 -8.48
N SER A 13 9.18 6.33 -8.57
CA SER A 13 9.35 7.09 -9.80
C SER A 13 9.97 6.25 -10.92
N LEU A 14 10.86 5.30 -10.59
CA LEU A 14 11.41 4.33 -11.54
C LEU A 14 10.34 3.33 -12.01
N ILE A 15 9.47 2.85 -11.11
CA ILE A 15 8.34 1.96 -11.47
C ILE A 15 7.35 2.65 -12.43
N LEU A 16 7.23 3.98 -12.29
CA LEU A 16 6.41 4.86 -13.12
C LEU A 16 7.14 5.39 -14.36
N GLU A 17 8.33 4.87 -14.71
CA GLU A 17 9.03 5.31 -15.93
C GLU A 17 8.14 5.12 -17.17
N GLY A 18 8.11 6.15 -18.03
CA GLY A 18 7.23 6.21 -19.21
C GLY A 18 5.85 6.83 -18.94
N GLU A 19 5.45 7.00 -17.68
CA GLU A 19 4.25 7.74 -17.31
C GLU A 19 4.52 9.26 -17.18
N PRO A 20 3.49 10.12 -17.28
CA PRO A 20 3.65 11.55 -17.01
C PRO A 20 4.18 11.81 -15.59
N LYS A 21 5.09 12.77 -15.44
CA LYS A 21 5.77 13.07 -14.17
C LYS A 21 4.82 13.26 -12.98
N TYR A 22 3.65 13.87 -13.17
CA TYR A 22 2.67 14.10 -12.11
C TYR A 22 2.03 12.82 -11.54
N ARG A 23 2.23 11.65 -12.16
CA ARG A 23 1.71 10.37 -11.65
C ARG A 23 2.35 9.96 -10.33
N ILE A 24 3.61 10.35 -10.07
CA ILE A 24 4.23 10.09 -8.78
C ILE A 24 3.49 10.82 -7.66
N ASP A 25 3.07 12.06 -7.89
CA ASP A 25 2.35 12.85 -6.88
C ASP A 25 0.97 12.27 -6.60
N GLN A 26 0.29 11.78 -7.64
CA GLN A 26 -1.00 11.10 -7.50
C GLN A 26 -0.89 9.78 -6.75
N LEU A 27 0.13 8.98 -7.05
CA LEU A 27 0.39 7.73 -6.32
C LEU A 27 0.76 8.03 -4.86
N TRP A 28 1.67 8.98 -4.64
CA TRP A 28 2.16 9.34 -3.31
C TRP A 28 1.05 9.87 -2.40
N SER A 29 0.27 10.84 -2.88
CA SER A 29 -0.88 11.37 -2.14
C SER A 29 -1.94 10.28 -1.92
N GLY A 30 -2.20 9.44 -2.93
CA GLY A 30 -3.09 8.28 -2.80
C GLY A 30 -2.69 7.34 -1.66
N LEU A 31 -1.41 6.99 -1.56
CA LEU A 31 -0.88 6.06 -0.55
C LEU A 31 -0.79 6.67 0.85
N TYR A 32 -0.23 7.89 0.97
CA TYR A 32 0.22 8.43 2.26
C TYR A 32 -0.67 9.54 2.83
N GLU A 33 -1.54 10.16 2.03
CA GLU A 33 -2.47 11.21 2.49
C GLU A 33 -3.91 10.71 2.49
N HIS A 34 -4.27 9.87 1.51
CA HIS A 34 -5.62 9.34 1.35
C HIS A 34 -5.77 7.88 1.77
N PHE A 35 -4.66 7.22 2.14
CA PHE A 35 -4.63 5.83 2.63
C PHE A 35 -5.35 4.84 1.71
N LYS A 36 -5.15 4.99 0.39
CA LYS A 36 -5.74 4.14 -0.65
C LYS A 36 -4.72 3.18 -1.21
N ARG A 37 -5.16 1.95 -1.51
CA ARG A 37 -4.37 1.00 -2.31
C ARG A 37 -4.32 1.44 -3.77
N PRO A 38 -3.31 1.03 -4.56
CA PRO A 38 -3.18 1.43 -5.97
C PRO A 38 -4.45 1.19 -6.81
N ALA A 39 -5.15 0.08 -6.59
CA ALA A 39 -6.42 -0.23 -7.24
C ALA A 39 -7.51 0.86 -7.06
N ASP A 40 -7.46 1.58 -5.94
CA ASP A 40 -8.49 2.52 -5.47
C ASP A 40 -8.15 4.00 -5.74
N ILE A 41 -6.94 4.29 -6.25
CA ILE A 41 -6.49 5.66 -6.60
C ILE A 41 -7.07 6.06 -7.96
N THR A 42 -8.33 6.50 -7.98
CA THR A 42 -9.10 6.75 -9.22
C THR A 42 -8.54 7.85 -10.12
N THR A 43 -7.61 8.68 -9.63
CA THR A 43 -6.86 9.65 -10.44
C THR A 43 -5.87 8.99 -11.39
N LEU A 44 -5.43 7.76 -11.10
CA LEU A 44 -4.58 6.94 -11.97
C LEU A 44 -5.41 6.17 -13.01
N PRO A 45 -4.89 5.94 -14.24
CA PRO A 45 -5.55 5.14 -15.26
C PRO A 45 -5.73 3.69 -14.81
N ALA A 46 -6.80 3.03 -15.23
CA ALA A 46 -7.13 1.67 -14.81
C ALA A 46 -5.99 0.66 -15.04
N ALA A 47 -5.31 0.74 -16.19
CA ALA A 47 -4.17 -0.13 -16.50
C ALA A 47 -3.00 0.07 -15.53
N LEU A 48 -2.70 1.32 -15.16
CA LEU A 48 -1.64 1.64 -14.22
C LEU A 48 -1.99 1.18 -12.80
N ARG A 49 -3.24 1.34 -12.38
CA ARG A 49 -3.73 0.82 -11.09
C ARG A 49 -3.52 -0.69 -10.99
N ALA A 50 -3.94 -1.43 -12.02
CA ALA A 50 -3.78 -2.89 -12.06
C ALA A 50 -2.30 -3.32 -12.07
N LYS A 51 -1.45 -2.61 -12.84
CA LYS A 51 0.01 -2.87 -12.86
C LYS A 51 0.61 -2.69 -11.46
N LEU A 52 0.34 -1.57 -10.80
CA LEU A 52 0.90 -1.25 -9.49
C LEU A 52 0.42 -2.23 -8.42
N ASP A 53 -0.88 -2.54 -8.40
CA ASP A 53 -1.48 -3.47 -7.44
C ASP A 53 -0.88 -4.89 -7.55
N ALA A 54 -0.59 -5.34 -8.78
CA ALA A 54 0.05 -6.63 -9.01
C ALA A 54 1.56 -6.65 -8.69
N GLN A 55 2.26 -5.53 -8.90
CA GLN A 55 3.71 -5.44 -8.68
C GLN A 55 4.10 -5.18 -7.23
N LEU A 56 3.21 -4.54 -6.46
CA LEU A 56 3.46 -4.04 -5.12
C LEU A 56 2.38 -4.54 -4.15
N PRO A 57 2.38 -5.84 -3.79
CA PRO A 57 1.40 -6.40 -2.86
C PRO A 57 1.58 -5.82 -1.44
N GLU A 58 0.52 -5.84 -0.62
CA GLU A 58 0.63 -5.47 0.79
C GLU A 58 1.50 -6.48 1.57
N SER A 59 2.36 -5.99 2.47
CA SER A 59 3.20 -6.84 3.33
C SER A 59 2.48 -7.34 4.58
N LEU A 60 1.44 -6.63 5.02
CA LEU A 60 0.67 -6.93 6.24
C LEU A 60 -0.72 -7.41 5.86
N ILE A 61 -1.07 -8.62 6.31
CA ILE A 61 -2.39 -9.20 6.13
C ILE A 61 -3.07 -9.23 7.50
N GLU A 62 -4.20 -8.52 7.67
CA GLU A 62 -4.91 -8.46 8.94
C GLU A 62 -5.51 -9.84 9.26
N ILE A 63 -5.14 -10.43 10.38
CA ILE A 63 -5.66 -11.72 10.85
C ILE A 63 -6.73 -11.51 11.93
N ARG A 64 -6.54 -10.51 12.79
CA ARG A 64 -7.48 -10.17 13.85
C ARG A 64 -7.39 -8.69 14.21
N ARG A 65 -8.53 -8.13 14.59
CA ARG A 65 -8.67 -6.84 15.24
C ARG A 65 -9.48 -6.98 16.52
N GLU A 66 -8.99 -6.39 17.60
CA GLU A 66 -9.68 -6.33 18.88
C GLU A 66 -9.74 -4.87 19.34
N THR A 67 -10.92 -4.41 19.73
CA THR A 67 -11.14 -3.06 20.25
C THR A 67 -11.48 -3.15 21.73
N SER A 68 -10.92 -2.25 22.55
CA SER A 68 -11.23 -2.16 23.97
C SER A 68 -12.71 -1.80 24.18
N VAL A 69 -13.23 -2.07 25.39
CA VAL A 69 -14.64 -1.82 25.73
C VAL A 69 -14.99 -0.33 25.63
N ASP A 70 -14.07 0.55 26.00
CA ASP A 70 -14.20 2.01 25.89
C ASP A 70 -13.96 2.54 24.46
N GLY A 71 -13.45 1.71 23.56
CA GLY A 71 -13.21 2.06 22.15
C GLY A 71 -11.90 2.81 21.88
N ASP A 72 -11.16 3.21 22.93
CA ASP A 72 -9.99 4.08 22.80
C ASP A 72 -8.71 3.34 22.38
N THR A 73 -8.72 2.01 22.42
CA THR A 73 -7.60 1.16 22.00
C THR A 73 -8.04 0.13 20.97
N VAL A 74 -7.33 0.08 19.85
CA VAL A 74 -7.48 -0.96 18.83
C VAL A 74 -6.17 -1.72 18.69
N LYS A 75 -6.22 -3.04 18.88
CA LYS A 75 -5.10 -3.96 18.72
C LYS A 75 -5.30 -4.77 17.44
N PHE A 76 -4.22 -4.91 16.67
CA PHE A 76 -4.20 -5.67 15.45
C PHE A 76 -3.22 -6.83 15.57
N LEU A 77 -3.60 -7.97 14.98
CA LEU A 77 -2.71 -9.09 14.71
C LEU A 77 -2.53 -9.19 13.20
N TRP A 78 -1.28 -9.15 12.75
CA TRP A 78 -0.91 -9.19 11.35
C TRP A 78 -0.14 -10.48 11.03
N HIS A 79 -0.37 -11.00 9.83
CA HIS A 79 0.52 -11.95 9.18
C HIS A 79 1.41 -11.19 8.19
N LEU A 80 2.71 -11.49 8.19
CA LEU A 80 3.67 -10.90 7.26
C LEU A 80 3.74 -11.77 6.00
N LEU A 81 3.62 -11.15 4.82
CA LEU A 81 3.67 -11.85 3.53
C LEU A 81 4.96 -12.66 3.34
N GLU A 82 6.11 -12.11 3.75
CA GLU A 82 7.44 -12.75 3.64
C GLU A 82 7.79 -13.59 4.90
N GLY A 83 6.82 -13.84 5.79
CA GLY A 83 6.91 -14.80 6.89
C GLY A 83 7.22 -14.25 8.29
N ASN A 84 6.89 -15.11 9.26
CA ASN A 84 7.09 -15.09 10.72
C ASN A 84 6.74 -13.83 11.55
N HIS A 85 5.71 -13.99 12.38
CA HIS A 85 5.82 -13.81 13.83
C HIS A 85 5.18 -15.05 14.49
N PRO A 86 5.92 -15.93 15.19
CA PRO A 86 5.30 -16.82 16.15
C PRO A 86 4.72 -15.93 17.26
N ILE A 87 3.41 -16.04 17.46
CA ILE A 87 2.69 -15.41 18.58
C ILE A 87 2.79 -16.36 19.78
#